data_AF-A0A6B1FBT5-F1
#
_entry.id   AF-A0A6B1FBT5-F1
#
_cell.length_a   1.000
_cell.length_b   1.000
_cell.length_c   1.000
_cell.angle_alpha   90.00
_cell.angle_beta   90.00
_cell.angle_gamma   90.00
#
_symmetry.space_group_name_H-M   'P 1'
#
loop_
_entity.id
_entity.type
_entity.pdbx_description
1 polymer ?
#
loop_
_entity_poly.entity_id
_entity_poly.type
_entity_poly.pdbx_seq_one_letter_code
_entity_poly.pdbx_strand_id
1 'polypeptide(L)'
;MVLRFALDRWGTDYPGGESALMRRLTQSPSRGFASLVDVSPDESWRPEQILSDFYVTLWLDLQGWHTFGMTSWNLQDIFARFALSTHLQPHTSFSPMPRIAGHRVRAGSALFLHWRPTGALSPTSIKVTAPDGEATPEHIAVWALRVR
;
A
#
# COMPACT_ATOMS: atom_id res chain seq x y z
N MET A 1 15.25 2.88 -6.99
CA MET A 1 14.15 3.39 -6.13
C MET A 1 13.93 2.54 -4.87
N VAL A 2 13.68 1.23 -4.98
CA VAL A 2 13.41 0.36 -3.80
C VAL A 2 14.51 0.44 -2.73
N LEU A 3 15.79 0.43 -3.14
CA LEU A 3 16.92 0.59 -2.22
C LEU A 3 16.85 1.92 -1.45
N ARG A 4 16.58 3.03 -2.15
CA ARG A 4 16.48 4.35 -1.52
C ARG A 4 15.32 4.42 -0.54
N PHE A 5 14.14 3.95 -0.95
CA PHE A 5 12.96 3.82 -0.10
C PHE A 5 13.26 3.02 1.18
N ALA A 6 13.95 1.88 1.05
CA ALA A 6 14.27 1.04 2.20
C ALA A 6 15.21 1.73 3.20
N LEU A 7 16.25 2.41 2.71
CA LEU A 7 17.19 3.16 3.54
C LEU A 7 16.50 4.35 4.21
N ASP A 8 15.65 5.09 3.50
CA ASP A 8 14.90 6.21 4.06
C ASP A 8 13.89 5.74 5.13
N ARG A 9 13.23 4.60 4.91
CA ARG A 9 12.15 4.11 5.77
C ARG A 9 12.63 3.43 7.05
N TRP A 10 13.74 2.69 6.96
CA TRP A 10 14.23 1.84 8.05
C TRP A 10 15.71 1.99 8.35
N GLY A 11 16.48 2.73 7.56
CA GLY A 11 17.94 2.81 7.72
C GLY A 11 18.38 3.28 9.10
N THR A 12 17.75 4.31 9.64
CA THR A 12 18.09 4.85 10.97
C THR A 12 17.74 3.88 12.10
N ASP A 13 16.61 3.18 11.98
CA ASP A 13 16.06 2.30 13.03
C ASP A 13 16.55 0.85 12.90
N TYR A 14 17.25 0.51 11.82
CA TYR A 14 17.75 -0.84 11.60
C TYR A 14 18.85 -1.19 12.59
N PRO A 15 18.92 -2.42 13.13
CA PRO A 15 20.03 -2.84 13.98
C PRO A 15 21.39 -2.69 13.27
N GLY A 16 22.25 -1.79 13.79
CA GLY A 16 23.52 -1.44 13.15
C GLY A 16 23.45 -0.32 12.10
N GLY A 17 22.29 0.32 11.97
CA GLY A 17 22.04 1.50 11.15
C GLY A 17 22.00 1.24 9.64
N GLU A 18 21.98 2.34 8.89
CA GLU A 18 21.76 2.34 7.43
C GLU A 18 22.82 1.53 6.67
N SER A 19 24.07 1.59 7.13
CA SER A 19 25.17 0.81 6.56
C SER A 19 24.99 -0.70 6.74
N ALA A 20 24.44 -1.13 7.88
CA ALA A 20 24.13 -2.54 8.12
C ALA A 20 22.96 -3.01 7.25
N LEU A 21 21.90 -2.18 7.14
CA LEU A 21 20.77 -2.46 6.26
C LEU A 21 21.22 -2.58 4.79
N MET A 22 22.02 -1.63 4.30
CA MET A 22 22.52 -1.64 2.93
C MET A 22 23.35 -2.91 2.65
N ARG A 23 24.21 -3.30 3.58
CA ARG A 23 25.00 -4.53 3.47
C ARG A 23 24.10 -5.75 3.41
N ARG A 24 23.11 -5.86 4.30
CA ARG A 24 22.20 -7.01 4.36
C ARG A 24 21.35 -7.12 3.09
N LEU A 25 20.86 -6.00 2.57
CA LEU A 25 20.11 -5.95 1.31
C LEU A 25 20.95 -6.38 0.11
N THR A 26 22.23 -5.98 0.09
CA THR A 26 23.16 -6.36 -1.00
C THR A 26 23.52 -7.85 -0.95
N GLN A 27 23.49 -8.46 0.24
CA GLN A 27 23.79 -9.87 0.46
C GLN A 27 22.56 -10.79 0.42
N SER A 28 21.35 -10.21 0.34
CA SER A 28 20.10 -10.97 0.30
C SER A 28 20.05 -11.90 -0.91
N PRO A 29 19.71 -13.19 -0.74
CA PRO A 29 19.53 -14.11 -1.86
C PRO A 29 18.24 -13.82 -2.66
N SER A 30 17.28 -13.11 -2.05
CA SER A 30 16.06 -12.66 -2.71
C SER A 30 16.25 -11.25 -3.33
N ARG A 31 15.39 -10.90 -4.29
CA ARG A 31 15.48 -9.64 -5.07
C ARG A 31 14.20 -8.82 -4.93
N GLY A 32 14.30 -7.51 -5.18
CA GLY A 32 13.13 -6.62 -5.22
C GLY A 32 12.49 -6.45 -3.83
N PHE A 33 11.16 -6.49 -3.73
CA PHE A 33 10.48 -6.37 -2.44
C PHE A 33 10.68 -7.57 -1.51
N ALA A 34 10.93 -8.76 -2.08
CA ALA A 34 11.19 -9.96 -1.28
C ALA A 34 12.47 -9.84 -0.45
N SER A 35 13.46 -9.04 -0.89
CA SER A 35 14.66 -8.78 -0.09
C SER A 35 14.38 -7.94 1.14
N LEU A 36 13.33 -7.12 1.14
CA LEU A 36 12.97 -6.31 2.30
C LEU A 36 12.36 -7.16 3.41
N VAL A 37 11.59 -8.17 3.04
CA VAL A 37 11.04 -9.15 3.99
C VAL A 37 12.18 -10.00 4.57
N ASP A 38 13.11 -10.46 3.72
CA ASP A 38 14.26 -11.28 4.15
C ASP A 38 15.19 -10.57 5.14
N VAL A 39 15.40 -9.26 4.96
CA VAL A 39 16.24 -8.47 5.88
C VAL A 39 15.45 -7.88 7.05
N SER A 40 14.14 -8.11 7.12
CA SER A 40 13.33 -7.54 8.19
C SER A 40 13.77 -8.06 9.56
N PRO A 41 14.02 -7.18 10.55
CA PRO A 41 14.27 -7.60 11.92
C PRO A 41 13.02 -8.30 12.46
N ASP A 42 13.19 -9.53 12.95
CA ASP A 42 12.14 -10.34 13.57
C ASP A 42 10.85 -10.46 12.73
N GLU A 43 10.96 -10.47 11.40
CA GLU A 43 9.83 -10.52 10.46
C GLU A 43 8.80 -9.39 10.68
N SER A 44 9.23 -8.28 11.26
CA SER A 44 8.36 -7.15 11.62
C SER A 44 7.82 -6.36 10.42
N TRP A 45 8.44 -6.49 9.24
CA TRP A 45 8.07 -5.77 8.03
C TRP A 45 7.17 -6.64 7.17
N ARG A 46 5.87 -6.36 7.20
CA ARG A 46 4.91 -7.12 6.41
C ARG A 46 5.00 -6.75 4.92
N PRO A 47 5.09 -7.72 4.00
CA PRO A 47 5.22 -7.47 2.56
C PRO A 47 4.18 -6.48 2.02
N GLU A 48 2.94 -6.54 2.53
CA GLU A 48 1.81 -5.72 2.10
C GLU A 48 1.95 -4.26 2.54
N GLN A 49 2.47 -4.03 3.74
CA GLN A 49 2.77 -2.69 4.24
C GLN A 49 3.92 -2.08 3.45
N ILE A 50 4.98 -2.86 3.19
CA ILE A 50 6.13 -2.42 2.37
C ILE A 50 5.67 -1.97 0.98
N LEU A 51 4.83 -2.78 0.32
CA LEU A 51 4.29 -2.45 -1.00
C LEU A 51 3.39 -1.22 -0.96
N SER A 52 2.52 -1.12 0.05
CA SER A 52 1.61 0.02 0.20
C SER A 52 2.39 1.32 0.41
N ASP A 53 3.34 1.34 1.35
CA ASP A 53 4.19 2.48 1.65
C ASP A 53 5.01 2.89 0.41
N PHE A 54 5.57 1.90 -0.31
CA PHE A 54 6.33 2.17 -1.53
C PHE A 54 5.47 2.80 -2.63
N TYR A 55 4.28 2.25 -2.92
CA TYR A 55 3.41 2.77 -3.97
C TYR A 55 2.88 4.17 -3.62
N VAL A 56 2.57 4.43 -2.35
CA VAL A 56 2.18 5.77 -1.86
C VAL A 56 3.33 6.75 -2.04
N THR A 57 4.55 6.36 -1.64
CA THR A 57 5.76 7.18 -1.81
C THR A 57 6.01 7.48 -3.29
N LEU A 58 5.88 6.48 -4.16
CA LEU A 58 6.13 6.61 -5.60
C LEU A 58 5.06 7.48 -6.28
N TRP A 59 3.79 7.33 -5.91
CA TRP A 59 2.73 8.22 -6.41
C TRP A 59 2.97 9.67 -5.99
N LEU A 60 3.43 9.91 -4.76
CA LEU A 60 3.68 11.25 -4.22
C LEU A 60 4.97 11.88 -4.75
N ASP A 61 6.03 11.11 -4.97
CA ASP A 61 7.22 11.62 -5.65
C ASP A 61 6.87 12.11 -7.06
N LEU A 62 5.91 11.45 -7.72
CA LEU A 62 5.46 11.83 -9.06
C LEU A 62 4.39 12.94 -9.07
N GLN A 63 3.53 13.04 -8.05
CA GLN A 63 2.33 13.89 -8.06
C GLN A 63 2.18 14.79 -6.83
N GLY A 64 2.77 14.41 -5.70
CA GLY A 64 2.58 15.02 -4.38
C GLY A 64 3.20 16.42 -4.25
N TRP A 65 4.37 16.65 -4.84
CA TRP A 65 4.95 17.99 -4.88
C TRP A 65 4.05 18.98 -5.64
N HIS A 66 3.62 18.59 -6.84
CA HIS A 66 2.79 19.43 -7.69
C HIS A 66 1.37 19.66 -7.15
N THR A 67 0.82 18.68 -6.42
CA THR A 67 -0.58 18.74 -5.98
C THR A 67 -0.73 19.27 -4.56
N PHE A 68 0.23 19.00 -3.66
CA PHE A 68 0.09 19.27 -2.23
C PHE A 68 1.27 20.02 -1.60
N GLY A 69 2.37 20.23 -2.34
CA GLY A 69 3.60 20.80 -1.78
C GLY A 69 4.20 19.95 -0.65
N MET A 70 3.94 18.64 -0.66
CA MET A 70 4.38 17.71 0.37
C MET A 70 5.52 16.84 -0.13
N THR A 71 6.42 16.47 0.78
CA THR A 71 7.48 15.49 0.54
C THR A 71 7.16 14.17 1.24
N SER A 72 7.88 13.11 0.88
CA SER A 72 7.84 11.81 1.56
C SER A 72 8.11 11.90 3.08
N TRP A 73 8.90 12.88 3.52
CA TRP A 73 9.13 13.16 4.95
C TRP A 73 7.89 13.65 5.70
N ASN A 74 7.08 14.52 5.09
CA ASN A 74 5.86 15.03 5.73
C ASN A 74 4.84 13.93 5.97
N LEU A 75 4.89 12.86 5.18
CA LEU A 75 3.93 11.76 5.24
C LEU A 75 4.29 10.70 6.26
N GLN A 76 5.58 10.43 6.46
CA GLN A 76 6.04 9.57 7.54
C GLN A 76 5.55 10.09 8.89
N ASP A 77 5.63 11.40 9.11
CA ASP A 77 5.11 12.06 10.32
C ASP A 77 3.59 11.95 10.45
N ILE A 78 2.86 12.00 9.33
CA ILE A 78 1.40 11.87 9.30
C ILE A 78 1.00 10.43 9.64
N PHE A 79 1.59 9.43 8.98
CA PHE A 79 1.29 8.02 9.22
C PHE A 79 1.69 7.57 10.63
N ALA A 80 2.82 8.05 11.14
CA ALA A 80 3.25 7.74 12.50
C ALA A 80 2.31 8.28 13.59
N ARG A 81 1.44 9.24 13.27
CA ARG A 81 0.49 9.87 14.22
C ARG A 81 -0.90 9.25 14.23
N PHE A 82 -1.25 8.37 13.29
CA PHE A 82 -2.59 7.77 13.25
C PHE A 82 -2.66 6.50 14.12
N ALA A 83 -3.57 6.51 15.11
CA ALA A 83 -3.88 5.36 15.96
C ALA A 83 -5.03 4.51 15.37
N LEU A 84 -5.12 3.23 15.75
CA LEU A 84 -6.15 2.29 15.28
C LEU A 84 -7.59 2.83 15.39
N SER A 85 -7.88 3.68 16.38
CA SER A 85 -9.21 4.28 16.59
C SER A 85 -9.59 5.36 15.57
N THR A 86 -8.62 5.89 14.83
CA THR A 86 -8.84 6.90 13.78
C THR A 86 -9.10 6.27 12.41
N HIS A 87 -9.07 4.93 12.32
CA HIS A 87 -9.35 4.22 11.10
C HIS A 87 -10.83 4.34 10.72
N LEU A 88 -11.10 4.56 9.44
CA LEU A 88 -12.45 4.58 8.89
C LEU A 88 -13.17 3.27 9.24
N GLN A 89 -14.29 3.40 9.96
CA GLN A 89 -15.15 2.27 10.29
C GLN A 89 -16.16 2.07 9.16
N PRO A 90 -16.36 0.84 8.64
CA PRO A 90 -17.36 0.59 7.62
C PRO A 90 -18.77 0.92 8.13
N HIS A 91 -19.58 1.61 7.33
CA HIS A 91 -21.01 1.72 7.61
C HIS A 91 -21.68 0.35 7.46
N THR A 92 -22.57 0.00 8.39
CA THR A 92 -23.27 -1.30 8.42
C THR A 92 -24.40 -1.42 7.39
N SER A 93 -24.81 -0.32 6.77
CA SER A 93 -25.85 -0.28 5.74
C SER A 93 -25.25 -0.02 4.36
N PHE A 94 -25.68 -0.80 3.36
CA PHE A 94 -25.25 -0.68 1.97
C PHE A 94 -26.43 -0.31 1.06
N SER A 95 -26.23 0.70 0.21
CA SER A 95 -27.09 0.99 -0.96
C SER A 95 -26.82 -0.05 -2.06
N PRO A 96 -27.69 -0.27 -3.07
CA PRO A 96 -27.44 -1.21 -4.16
C PRO A 96 -26.06 -0.95 -4.77
N MET A 97 -25.14 -1.87 -4.51
CA MET A 97 -23.73 -1.68 -4.75
C MET A 97 -23.47 -1.86 -6.25
N PRO A 98 -22.92 -0.87 -6.97
CA PRO A 98 -22.52 -1.08 -8.35
C PRO A 98 -21.48 -2.21 -8.38
N ARG A 99 -21.85 -3.34 -8.98
CA ARG A 99 -21.00 -4.52 -9.06
C ARG A 99 -20.19 -4.43 -10.35
N ILE A 100 -18.89 -4.28 -10.20
CA ILE A 100 -17.94 -4.38 -11.31
C ILE A 100 -17.54 -5.86 -11.40
N ALA A 101 -17.94 -6.55 -12.46
CA ALA A 101 -17.73 -7.98 -12.65
C ALA A 101 -17.03 -8.27 -13.99
N GLY A 102 -16.49 -9.49 -14.15
CA GLY A 102 -15.93 -9.96 -15.42
C GLY A 102 -14.42 -9.72 -15.60
N HIS A 103 -13.73 -9.19 -14.59
CA HIS A 103 -12.29 -9.01 -14.62
C HIS A 103 -11.56 -10.20 -14.00
N ARG A 104 -10.55 -10.73 -14.70
CA ARG A 104 -9.66 -11.77 -14.21
C ARG A 104 -8.26 -11.18 -14.08
N VAL A 105 -7.67 -11.32 -12.90
CA VAL A 105 -6.33 -10.80 -12.60
C VAL A 105 -5.45 -11.99 -12.23
N ARG A 106 -4.29 -12.12 -12.86
CA ARG A 106 -3.30 -13.14 -12.49
C ARG A 106 -2.57 -12.72 -11.21
N ALA A 107 -2.06 -13.70 -10.46
CA ALA A 107 -1.21 -13.44 -9.30
C ALA A 107 -0.03 -12.52 -9.70
N GLY A 108 0.21 -11.48 -8.90
CA GLY A 108 1.26 -10.48 -9.15
C GLY A 108 0.93 -9.42 -10.21
N SER A 109 -0.28 -9.42 -10.78
CA SER A 109 -0.73 -8.39 -11.73
C SER A 109 -1.62 -7.34 -11.06
N ALA A 110 -1.63 -6.12 -11.61
CA ALA A 110 -2.50 -5.04 -11.17
C ALA A 110 -3.73 -4.90 -12.10
N LEU A 111 -4.89 -4.58 -11.52
CA LEU A 111 -6.08 -4.18 -12.25
C LEU A 111 -6.43 -2.74 -11.87
N PHE A 112 -6.66 -1.90 -12.87
CA PHE A 112 -7.10 -0.53 -12.68
C PHE A 112 -8.58 -0.43 -13.05
N LEU A 113 -9.39 0.07 -12.13
CA LEU A 113 -10.81 0.30 -12.33
C LEU A 113 -11.09 1.79 -12.21
N HIS A 114 -11.66 2.36 -13.27
CA HIS A 114 -12.21 3.71 -13.22
C HIS A 114 -13.71 3.61 -13.03
N TRP A 115 -14.20 4.22 -11.96
CA TRP A 115 -15.61 4.22 -11.61
C TRP A 115 -16.04 5.64 -11.22
N ARG A 116 -17.17 6.07 -11.77
CA ARG A 116 -17.85 7.31 -11.36
C ARG A 116 -19.07 6.91 -10.52
N PRO A 117 -19.08 7.20 -9.22
CA PRO A 117 -20.24 6.91 -8.38
C PRO A 117 -21.45 7.70 -8.86
N THR A 118 -22.58 7.01 -9.03
CA THR A 118 -23.85 7.58 -9.49
C THR A 118 -24.80 7.93 -8.35
N GLY A 119 -24.39 7.70 -7.10
CA GLY A 119 -25.18 7.98 -5.88
C GLY A 119 -24.91 9.36 -5.28
N ALA A 120 -25.85 9.83 -4.46
CA ALA A 120 -25.73 11.10 -3.73
C ALA A 120 -24.64 11.07 -2.64
N LEU A 121 -24.25 9.87 -2.18
CA LEU A 121 -23.23 9.67 -1.16
C LEU A 121 -21.94 9.19 -1.78
N SER A 122 -20.82 9.68 -1.23
CA SER A 122 -19.49 9.22 -1.63
C SER A 122 -19.26 7.76 -1.20
N PRO A 123 -18.55 6.96 -2.00
CA PRO A 123 -18.20 5.60 -1.62
C PRO A 123 -17.30 5.61 -0.39
N THR A 124 -17.62 4.81 0.61
CA THR A 124 -16.87 4.73 1.88
C THR A 124 -16.15 3.41 2.08
N SER A 125 -16.46 2.39 1.26
CA SER A 125 -15.87 1.06 1.37
C SER A 125 -15.80 0.36 0.02
N ILE A 126 -14.78 -0.50 -0.16
CA ILE A 126 -14.66 -1.41 -1.30
C ILE A 126 -14.76 -2.84 -0.77
N LYS A 127 -15.58 -3.66 -1.42
CA LYS A 127 -15.69 -5.09 -1.14
C LYS A 127 -15.18 -5.87 -2.33
N VAL A 128 -14.28 -6.82 -2.09
CA VAL A 128 -13.79 -7.76 -3.11
C VAL A 128 -14.39 -9.13 -2.84
N THR A 129 -14.91 -9.77 -3.89
CA THR A 129 -15.52 -11.11 -3.82
C THR A 129 -15.04 -11.93 -5.00
N ALA A 130 -14.76 -13.22 -4.81
CA ALA A 130 -14.51 -14.13 -5.91
C ALA A 130 -15.81 -14.43 -6.71
N PRO A 131 -15.70 -14.88 -7.96
CA PRO A 131 -16.82 -15.50 -8.66
C PRO A 131 -17.40 -16.64 -7.83
N ASP A 132 -18.73 -16.76 -7.82
CA ASP A 132 -19.46 -17.91 -7.27
C ASP A 132 -19.19 -18.25 -5.78
N GLY A 133 -18.68 -17.29 -5.01
CA GLY A 133 -18.43 -17.47 -3.58
C GLY A 133 -17.15 -18.24 -3.25
N GLU A 134 -16.25 -18.43 -4.24
CA GLU A 134 -14.94 -19.02 -3.98
C GLU A 134 -14.10 -18.17 -3.00
N ALA A 135 -13.05 -18.79 -2.46
CA ALA A 135 -12.12 -18.10 -1.60
C ALA A 135 -11.47 -16.93 -2.35
N THR A 136 -11.53 -15.74 -1.77
CA THR A 136 -10.69 -14.63 -2.22
C THR A 136 -9.22 -14.95 -1.90
N PRO A 137 -8.27 -14.44 -2.67
CA PRO A 137 -6.85 -14.54 -2.31
C PRO A 137 -6.62 -14.13 -0.86
N GLU A 138 -5.69 -14.82 -0.17
CA GLU A 138 -5.34 -14.52 1.23
C GLU A 138 -4.91 -13.06 1.41
N HIS A 139 -4.32 -12.46 0.36
CA HIS A 139 -3.82 -11.10 0.37
C HIS A 139 -4.34 -10.31 -0.85
N ILE A 140 -4.99 -9.16 -0.59
CA ILE A 140 -5.46 -8.23 -1.60
C ILE A 140 -5.10 -6.80 -1.16
N ALA A 141 -4.30 -6.10 -1.96
CA ALA A 141 -4.05 -4.68 -1.78
C ALA A 141 -4.97 -3.86 -2.69
N VAL A 142 -5.63 -2.85 -2.13
CA VAL A 142 -6.55 -1.97 -2.86
C VAL A 142 -6.16 -0.53 -2.62
N TRP A 143 -6.02 0.23 -3.71
CA TRP A 143 -5.81 1.68 -3.67
C TRP A 143 -6.99 2.37 -4.33
N ALA A 144 -7.57 3.36 -3.64
CA ALA A 144 -8.64 4.20 -4.17
C ALA A 144 -8.13 5.62 -4.31
N LEU A 145 -8.07 6.12 -5.55
CA LEU A 145 -7.67 7.49 -5.83
C LEU A 145 -8.86 8.27 -6.39
N ARG A 146 -9.09 9.47 -5.88
CA ARG A 146 -10.04 10.41 -6.47
C ARG A 146 -9.35 11.16 -7.61
N VAL A 147 -9.76 10.89 -8.84
CA VAL A 147 -9.33 11.64 -10.02
C VAL A 147 -10.31 12.79 -10.26
N ARG A 148 -9.81 14.01 -10.48
CA ARG A 148 -10.61 15.21 -10.80
C ARG A 148 -10.59 15.47 -12.30
#